data_AF-E6TH01-F1
#
_entry.id   AF-E6TH01-F1
#
_cell.length_a   1.000
_cell.length_b   1.000
_cell.length_c   1.000
_cell.angle_alpha   90.00
_cell.angle_beta   90.00
_cell.angle_gamma   90.00
#
_symmetry.space_group_name_H-M   'P 1'
#
loop_
_entity.id
_entity.type
_entity.pdbx_description
1 polymer ?
#
loop_
_entity_poly.entity_id
_entity_poly.type
_entity_poly.pdbx_seq_one_letter_code
_entity_poly.pdbx_strand_id
1 'polypeptide(L)'
;MSWNHREGAPFRARKLLADLDHHGVQLDGQVLDALTHLDRVEAEKPAEPDPQALHDAIVAGASTADLDALVLTELGSHRIRAAYAQARLTAAVRVLAAVLTDRDQIHAQLADKAADCIDKLERIAALDAPLDTLIREGRHDDARLLADAHITGETLNQLYQLRDLALIPASADLRPYSLDVSRWRNPDKVAHGHGTTATELFVDGLRRGGTLWYPSADEQAEALAPLVAEVERTAQRKHEQDWGVGAIAR
;
A
#
# COMPACT_ATOMS: atom_id res chain seq x y z
N MET A 1 -2.72 2.37 -10.80
CA MET A 1 -3.37 1.04 -10.71
C MET A 1 -4.69 1.22 -9.96
N SER A 2 -5.82 1.02 -10.64
CA SER A 2 -7.15 1.16 -10.03
C SER A 2 -7.37 0.07 -8.98
N TRP A 3 -7.50 0.48 -7.72
CA TRP A 3 -7.76 -0.40 -6.56
C TRP A 3 -9.08 -1.17 -6.65
N ASN A 4 -9.96 -0.81 -7.59
CA ASN A 4 -11.31 -1.36 -7.76
C ASN A 4 -11.43 -2.60 -8.65
N HIS A 5 -10.32 -3.21 -9.11
CA HIS A 5 -10.42 -4.50 -9.78
C HIS A 5 -10.92 -5.52 -8.75
N ARG A 6 -12.13 -6.06 -8.88
CA ARG A 6 -12.66 -7.06 -7.95
C ARG A 6 -11.78 -8.30 -7.87
N GLU A 7 -11.10 -8.63 -8.96
CA GLU A 7 -10.17 -9.72 -9.05
C GLU A 7 -8.99 -9.52 -8.08
N GLY A 8 -8.68 -10.56 -7.29
CA GLY A 8 -7.60 -10.52 -6.29
C GLY A 8 -7.91 -9.74 -4.99
N ALA A 9 -9.14 -9.25 -4.79
CA ALA A 9 -9.51 -8.58 -3.53
C ALA A 9 -9.23 -9.42 -2.26
N PRO A 10 -9.51 -10.74 -2.22
CA PRO A 10 -9.21 -11.57 -1.03
C PRO A 10 -7.71 -11.58 -0.69
N PHE A 11 -6.84 -11.73 -1.70
CA PHE A 11 -5.40 -11.73 -1.48
C PHE A 11 -4.91 -10.38 -0.96
N ARG A 12 -5.39 -9.28 -1.55
CA ARG A 12 -5.03 -7.92 -1.11
C ARG A 12 -5.52 -7.61 0.30
N ALA A 13 -6.74 -8.01 0.65
CA ALA A 13 -7.27 -7.84 1.99
C ALA A 13 -6.41 -8.58 3.02
N ARG A 14 -6.08 -9.86 2.76
CA ARG A 14 -5.22 -10.65 3.65
C ARG A 14 -3.81 -10.07 3.78
N LYS A 15 -3.20 -9.68 2.65
CA LYS A 15 -1.88 -9.06 2.66
C LYS A 15 -1.89 -7.77 3.48
N LEU A 16 -2.86 -6.89 3.23
CA LEU A 16 -3.00 -5.63 3.96
C LEU A 16 -3.14 -5.86 5.47
N LEU A 17 -4.00 -6.78 5.88
CA LEU A 17 -4.17 -7.09 7.31
C LEU A 17 -2.89 -7.67 7.93
N ALA A 18 -2.16 -8.51 7.20
CA ALA A 18 -0.86 -9.02 7.66
C ALA A 18 0.20 -7.93 7.75
N ASP A 19 0.24 -6.99 6.80
CA ASP A 19 1.15 -5.85 6.82
C ASP A 19 0.83 -4.91 8.01
N LEU A 20 -0.46 -4.67 8.29
CA LEU A 20 -0.92 -3.89 9.45
C LEU A 20 -0.56 -4.57 10.78
N ASP A 21 -0.78 -5.88 10.89
CA ASP A 21 -0.41 -6.68 12.06
C ASP A 21 1.11 -6.73 12.28
N HIS A 22 1.89 -6.87 11.20
CA HIS A 22 3.36 -6.82 11.25
C HIS A 22 3.86 -5.50 11.84
N HIS A 23 3.19 -4.39 11.51
CA HIS A 23 3.48 -3.09 12.09
C HIS A 23 2.80 -2.88 13.46
N GLY A 24 2.03 -3.84 13.99
CA GLY A 24 1.38 -3.75 15.30
C GLY A 24 0.23 -2.75 15.35
N VAL A 25 -0.42 -2.48 14.22
CA VAL A 25 -1.60 -1.62 14.15
C VAL A 25 -2.78 -2.30 14.82
N GLN A 26 -3.42 -1.60 15.76
CA GLN A 26 -4.67 -2.04 16.36
C GLN A 26 -5.83 -1.72 15.42
N LEU A 27 -6.56 -2.77 15.02
CA LEU A 27 -7.73 -2.68 14.15
C LEU A 27 -8.99 -2.45 14.99
N ASP A 28 -9.90 -1.60 14.50
CA ASP A 28 -11.20 -1.36 15.14
C ASP A 28 -12.21 -2.49 14.84
N GLY A 29 -13.30 -2.51 15.61
CA GLY A 29 -14.38 -3.49 15.51
C GLY A 29 -14.96 -3.63 14.11
N GLN A 30 -15.07 -2.56 13.32
CA GLN A 30 -15.61 -2.65 11.96
C GLN A 30 -14.73 -3.49 11.03
N VAL A 31 -13.41 -3.32 11.10
CA VAL A 31 -12.46 -4.12 10.32
C VAL A 31 -12.47 -5.57 10.79
N LEU A 32 -12.53 -5.79 12.11
CA LEU A 32 -12.57 -7.14 12.70
C LEU A 32 -13.87 -7.89 12.35
N ASP A 33 -15.01 -7.21 12.35
CA ASP A 33 -16.30 -7.78 11.96
C ASP A 33 -16.30 -8.16 10.46
N ALA A 34 -15.77 -7.28 9.61
CA ALA A 34 -15.63 -7.55 8.18
C ALA A 34 -14.69 -8.74 7.92
N LEU A 35 -13.59 -8.84 8.68
CA LEU A 35 -12.65 -9.95 8.62
C LEU A 35 -13.29 -11.26 9.06
N THR A 36 -14.00 -11.24 10.19
CA THR A 36 -14.75 -12.41 10.70
C THR A 36 -15.77 -12.91 9.67
N HIS A 37 -16.45 -11.99 8.97
CA HIS A 37 -17.35 -12.35 7.89
C HIS A 37 -16.62 -12.99 6.70
N LEU A 38 -15.45 -12.48 6.31
CA LEU A 38 -14.62 -13.07 5.27
C LEU A 38 -14.12 -14.47 5.68
N ASP A 39 -13.64 -14.64 6.91
CA ASP A 39 -13.20 -15.92 7.47
C ASP A 39 -14.31 -16.96 7.40
N ARG A 40 -15.53 -16.59 7.81
CA ARG A 40 -16.70 -17.48 7.74
C ARG A 40 -16.99 -17.89 6.29
N VAL A 41 -16.99 -16.94 5.35
CA VAL A 41 -17.22 -17.25 3.93
C VAL A 41 -16.14 -18.20 3.42
N GLU A 42 -14.86 -17.95 3.70
CA GLU A 42 -13.76 -18.81 3.22
C GLU A 42 -13.77 -20.22 3.84
N ALA A 43 -14.27 -20.36 5.07
CA ALA A 43 -14.47 -21.66 5.72
C ALA A 43 -15.60 -22.49 5.06
N GLU A 44 -16.59 -21.82 4.47
CA GLU A 44 -17.72 -22.45 3.76
C GLU A 44 -17.38 -22.83 2.30
N LYS A 45 -16.09 -23.01 1.97
CA LYS A 45 -15.65 -23.36 0.61
C LYS A 45 -16.39 -24.63 0.12
N PRO A 46 -17.13 -24.56 -1.00
CA PRO A 46 -17.85 -25.71 -1.52
C PRO A 46 -16.90 -26.85 -1.89
N ALA A 47 -17.29 -28.08 -1.54
CA ALA A 47 -16.58 -29.28 -1.95
C ALA A 47 -16.66 -29.47 -3.48
N GLU A 48 -15.57 -29.97 -4.05
CA GLU A 48 -15.55 -30.43 -5.43
C GLU A 48 -16.19 -31.82 -5.48
N PRO A 49 -17.26 -32.05 -6.26
CA PRO A 49 -17.78 -33.38 -6.43
C PRO A 49 -16.72 -34.24 -7.12
N ASP A 50 -16.62 -35.49 -6.69
CA ASP A 50 -15.70 -36.45 -7.28
C ASP A 50 -16.14 -36.78 -8.72
N PRO A 51 -15.30 -36.52 -9.74
CA PRO A 51 -15.62 -36.81 -11.14
C PRO A 51 -15.94 -38.28 -11.43
N GLN A 52 -15.45 -39.21 -10.59
CA GLN A 52 -15.63 -40.64 -10.80
C GLN A 52 -16.82 -41.22 -10.01
N ALA A 53 -17.39 -40.45 -9.07
CA ALA A 53 -18.43 -40.94 -8.17
C ALA A 53 -19.65 -41.53 -8.89
N LEU A 54 -20.07 -40.95 -10.01
CA LEU A 54 -21.20 -41.46 -10.79
C LEU A 54 -20.89 -42.79 -11.47
N HIS A 55 -19.70 -42.91 -12.08
CA HIS A 55 -19.25 -44.17 -12.68
C HIS A 55 -19.16 -45.28 -11.63
N ASP A 56 -18.54 -44.99 -10.49
CA ASP A 56 -18.32 -45.97 -9.44
C ASP A 56 -19.63 -46.42 -8.79
N ALA A 57 -20.60 -45.51 -8.65
CA ALA A 57 -21.95 -45.84 -8.21
C ALA A 57 -22.68 -46.75 -9.22
N ILE A 58 -22.53 -46.53 -10.53
CA ILE A 58 -23.10 -47.41 -11.56
C ILE A 58 -22.48 -48.80 -11.49
N VAL A 59 -21.15 -48.89 -11.38
CA VAL A 59 -20.43 -50.17 -11.27
C VAL A 59 -20.82 -50.92 -9.99
N ALA A 60 -21.06 -50.20 -8.89
CA ALA A 60 -21.51 -50.76 -7.63
C ALA A 60 -23.00 -51.16 -7.61
N GLY A 61 -23.76 -50.88 -8.67
CA GLY A 61 -25.19 -51.19 -8.75
C GLY A 61 -26.07 -50.29 -7.87
N ALA A 62 -25.70 -49.02 -7.71
CA ALA A 62 -26.47 -48.04 -6.93
C ALA A 62 -27.90 -47.84 -7.47
N SER A 63 -28.80 -47.37 -6.61
CA SER A 63 -30.18 -47.11 -6.99
C SER A 63 -30.30 -45.88 -7.89
N THR A 64 -31.38 -45.77 -8.67
CA THR A 64 -31.66 -44.59 -9.49
C THR A 64 -31.70 -43.30 -8.66
N ALA A 65 -32.24 -43.36 -7.44
CA ALA A 65 -32.29 -42.21 -6.54
C ALA A 65 -30.88 -41.72 -6.13
N ASP A 66 -29.95 -42.65 -5.90
CA ASP A 66 -28.57 -42.31 -5.55
C ASP A 66 -27.82 -41.70 -6.76
N LEU A 67 -28.04 -42.26 -7.96
CA LEU A 67 -27.49 -41.73 -9.20
C LEU A 67 -28.02 -40.32 -9.50
N ASP A 68 -29.32 -40.08 -9.33
CA ASP A 68 -29.94 -38.77 -9.51
C ASP A 68 -29.38 -37.73 -8.53
N ALA A 69 -29.14 -38.13 -7.26
CA ALA A 69 -28.53 -37.24 -6.27
C ALA A 69 -27.08 -36.84 -6.64
N LEU A 70 -26.29 -37.77 -7.18
CA LEU A 70 -24.93 -37.48 -7.67
C LEU A 70 -24.96 -36.53 -8.87
N VAL A 71 -25.83 -36.78 -9.85
CA VAL A 71 -26.02 -35.92 -11.02
C VAL A 71 -26.47 -34.51 -10.61
N LEU A 72 -27.43 -34.40 -9.68
CA LEU A 72 -27.88 -33.10 -9.16
C LEU A 72 -26.75 -32.34 -8.46
N THR A 73 -25.91 -33.05 -7.70
CA THR A 73 -24.74 -32.46 -7.03
C THR A 73 -23.74 -31.93 -8.05
N GLU A 74 -23.45 -32.69 -9.11
CA GLU A 74 -22.55 -32.28 -10.18
C GLU A 74 -23.08 -31.05 -10.93
N LEU A 75 -24.34 -31.09 -11.37
CA LEU A 75 -25.00 -29.98 -12.08
C LEU A 75 -25.11 -28.72 -11.22
N GLY A 76 -25.37 -28.86 -9.93
CA GLY A 76 -25.45 -27.74 -8.98
C GLY A 76 -24.08 -27.14 -8.63
N SER A 77 -23.01 -27.92 -8.71
CA SER A 77 -21.67 -27.55 -8.22
C SER A 77 -21.12 -26.29 -8.89
N HIS A 78 -21.26 -26.15 -10.21
CA HIS A 78 -20.77 -24.98 -10.93
C HIS A 78 -21.45 -23.68 -10.46
N ARG A 79 -22.76 -23.70 -10.24
CA ARG A 79 -23.52 -22.53 -9.79
C ARG A 79 -23.17 -22.17 -8.35
N ILE A 80 -23.01 -23.17 -7.48
CA ILE A 80 -22.60 -22.96 -6.08
C ILE A 80 -21.18 -22.36 -6.03
N ARG A 81 -20.23 -22.88 -6.80
CA ARG A 81 -18.86 -22.34 -6.86
C ARG A 81 -18.81 -20.91 -7.36
N ALA A 82 -19.58 -20.57 -8.39
CA ALA A 82 -19.65 -19.21 -8.91
C ALA A 82 -20.23 -18.24 -7.86
N ALA A 83 -21.31 -18.64 -7.17
CA ALA A 83 -21.91 -17.87 -6.09
C ALA A 83 -20.94 -17.68 -4.91
N TYR A 84 -20.23 -18.75 -4.53
CA TYR A 84 -19.18 -18.71 -3.51
C TYR A 84 -18.05 -17.74 -3.89
N ALA A 85 -17.53 -17.83 -5.12
CA ALA A 85 -16.48 -16.93 -5.58
C ALA A 85 -16.91 -15.46 -5.49
N GLN A 86 -18.15 -15.16 -5.90
CA GLN A 86 -18.71 -13.81 -5.81
C GLN A 86 -18.93 -13.35 -4.37
N ALA A 87 -19.40 -14.25 -3.49
CA ALA A 87 -19.57 -13.97 -2.06
C ALA A 87 -18.22 -13.66 -1.39
N ARG A 88 -17.19 -14.45 -1.68
CA ARG A 88 -15.82 -14.26 -1.20
C ARG A 88 -15.24 -12.91 -1.66
N LEU A 89 -15.41 -12.56 -2.94
CA LEU A 89 -14.99 -11.26 -3.46
C LEU A 89 -15.71 -10.11 -2.74
N THR A 90 -17.02 -10.25 -2.52
CA THR A 90 -17.83 -9.22 -1.84
C THR A 90 -17.39 -9.04 -0.39
N ALA A 91 -17.15 -10.13 0.34
CA ALA A 91 -16.65 -10.09 1.71
C ALA A 91 -15.26 -9.43 1.79
N ALA A 92 -14.34 -9.75 0.87
CA ALA A 92 -13.01 -9.14 0.84
C ALA A 92 -13.05 -7.64 0.54
N VAL A 93 -13.93 -7.18 -0.36
CA VAL A 93 -14.12 -5.75 -0.63
C VAL A 93 -14.64 -5.02 0.60
N ARG A 94 -15.49 -5.66 1.43
CA ARG A 94 -15.96 -5.05 2.69
C ARG A 94 -14.82 -4.83 3.68
N VAL A 95 -13.87 -5.76 3.78
CA VAL A 95 -12.66 -5.57 4.60
C VAL A 95 -11.86 -4.36 4.13
N LEU A 96 -11.58 -4.26 2.83
CA LEU A 96 -10.83 -3.12 2.27
C LEU A 96 -11.56 -1.80 2.48
N ALA A 97 -12.89 -1.79 2.34
CA ALA A 97 -13.70 -0.61 2.60
C ALA A 97 -13.67 -0.20 4.08
N ALA A 98 -13.77 -1.15 5.01
CA ALA A 98 -13.68 -0.87 6.44
C ALA A 98 -12.32 -0.26 6.81
N VAL A 99 -11.22 -0.79 6.25
CA VAL A 99 -9.88 -0.19 6.45
C VAL A 99 -9.81 1.25 5.93
N LEU A 100 -10.42 1.54 4.78
CA LEU A 100 -10.49 2.90 4.24
C LEU A 100 -11.38 3.83 5.07
N THR A 101 -12.40 3.30 5.75
CA THR A 101 -13.24 4.06 6.70
C THR A 101 -12.44 4.44 7.94
N ASP A 102 -11.65 3.51 8.47
CA ASP A 102 -10.83 3.73 9.68
C ASP A 102 -9.42 4.28 9.37
N ARG A 103 -9.22 4.76 8.14
CA ARG A 103 -7.89 5.11 7.61
C ARG A 103 -7.15 6.14 8.45
N ASP A 104 -7.85 7.09 9.06
CA ASP A 104 -7.23 8.20 9.79
C ASP A 104 -6.64 7.70 11.11
N GLN A 105 -7.34 6.79 11.79
CA GLN A 105 -6.84 6.13 12.99
C GLN A 105 -5.68 5.18 12.68
N ILE A 106 -5.75 4.44 11.57
CA ILE A 106 -4.66 3.58 11.10
C ILE A 106 -3.45 4.43 10.72
N HIS A 107 -3.67 5.55 10.03
CA HIS A 107 -2.61 6.49 9.64
C HIS A 107 -1.88 7.03 10.85
N ALA A 108 -2.59 7.49 11.89
CA ALA A 108 -1.97 8.01 13.11
C ALA A 108 -1.02 6.99 13.76
N GLN A 109 -1.43 5.72 13.88
CA GLN A 109 -0.58 4.67 14.44
C GLN A 109 0.66 4.36 13.59
N LEU A 110 0.54 4.44 12.27
CA LEU A 110 1.66 4.27 11.35
C LEU A 110 2.57 5.50 11.33
N ALA A 111 2.01 6.70 11.50
CA ALA A 111 2.75 7.95 11.54
C ALA A 111 3.73 8.00 12.72
N ASP A 112 3.34 7.51 13.90
CA ASP A 112 4.24 7.39 15.06
C ASP A 112 5.46 6.51 14.75
N LYS A 113 5.25 5.39 14.04
CA LYS A 113 6.32 4.46 13.64
C LYS A 113 7.20 5.06 12.55
N ALA A 114 6.59 5.77 11.61
CA ALA A 114 7.31 6.48 10.56
C ALA A 114 8.17 7.60 11.15
N ALA A 115 7.68 8.34 12.15
CA ALA A 115 8.42 9.37 12.84
C ALA A 115 9.70 8.82 13.50
N ASP A 116 9.61 7.70 14.23
CA ASP A 116 10.80 7.05 14.80
C ASP A 116 11.81 6.61 13.72
N CYS A 117 11.34 6.12 12.58
CA CYS A 117 12.23 5.78 11.46
C CYS A 117 12.88 7.03 10.83
N ILE A 118 12.12 8.12 10.68
CA ILE A 118 12.60 9.39 10.14
C ILE A 118 13.67 9.98 11.07
N ASP A 119 13.40 10.07 12.38
CA ASP A 119 14.35 10.57 13.38
C ASP A 119 15.67 9.79 13.36
N LYS A 120 15.60 8.46 13.22
CA LYS A 120 16.78 7.61 13.06
C LYS A 120 17.55 7.91 11.78
N LEU A 121 16.86 8.04 10.65
CA LEU A 121 17.50 8.35 9.36
C LEU A 121 18.11 9.75 9.34
N GLU A 122 17.50 10.74 9.99
CA GLU A 122 18.06 12.08 10.17
C GLU A 122 19.36 12.04 10.97
N ARG A 123 19.38 11.29 12.07
CA ARG A 123 20.59 11.06 12.86
C ARG A 123 21.67 10.35 12.04
N ILE A 124 21.31 9.33 11.26
CA ILE A 124 22.24 8.62 10.36
C ILE A 124 22.81 9.57 9.30
N ALA A 125 21.97 10.41 8.70
CA ALA A 125 22.39 11.36 7.68
C ALA A 125 23.40 12.39 8.22
N ALA A 126 23.28 12.76 9.49
CA ALA A 126 24.18 13.66 10.20
C ALA A 126 25.51 13.01 10.62
N LEU A 127 25.66 11.69 10.54
CA LEU A 127 26.93 11.02 10.82
C LEU A 127 27.95 11.32 9.71
N ASP A 128 29.13 11.77 10.13
CA ASP A 128 30.26 12.19 9.28
C ASP A 128 31.39 11.16 9.21
N ALA A 129 31.24 10.02 9.90
CA ALA A 129 32.26 8.99 10.02
C ALA A 129 31.74 7.59 9.61
N PRO A 130 32.60 6.73 9.03
CA PRO A 130 32.25 5.34 8.74
C PRO A 130 32.20 4.50 10.01
N LEU A 131 31.54 3.33 9.92
CA LEU A 131 31.28 2.42 11.03
C LEU A 131 32.53 2.08 11.87
N ASP A 132 33.64 1.72 11.22
CA ASP A 132 34.89 1.36 11.93
C ASP A 132 35.47 2.51 12.77
N THR A 133 35.29 3.75 12.30
CA THR A 133 35.74 4.94 13.03
C THR A 133 34.85 5.17 14.25
N LEU A 134 33.54 5.07 14.09
CA LEU A 134 32.58 5.20 15.21
C LEU A 134 32.85 4.15 16.30
N ILE A 135 33.16 2.90 15.92
CA ILE A 135 33.51 1.84 16.87
C ILE A 135 34.81 2.16 17.61
N ARG A 136 35.86 2.59 16.89
CA ARG A 136 37.17 2.90 17.47
C ARG A 136 37.12 4.09 18.43
N GLU A 137 36.25 5.06 18.15
CA GLU A 137 36.03 6.25 18.99
C GLU A 137 35.09 5.99 20.17
N GLY A 138 34.58 4.76 20.34
CA GLY A 138 33.65 4.41 21.43
C GLY A 138 32.22 4.92 21.24
N ARG A 139 31.87 5.43 20.05
CA ARG A 139 30.52 5.90 19.68
C ARG A 139 29.63 4.72 19.30
N HIS A 140 29.46 3.76 20.22
CA HIS A 140 28.78 2.49 19.95
C HIS A 140 27.30 2.64 19.60
N ASP A 141 26.61 3.65 20.14
CA ASP A 141 25.20 3.90 19.79
C ASP A 141 25.05 4.41 18.34
N ASP A 142 25.93 5.30 17.89
CA ASP A 142 25.94 5.78 16.50
C ASP A 142 26.38 4.68 15.53
N ALA A 143 27.35 3.85 15.94
CA ALA A 143 27.76 2.68 15.18
C ALA A 143 26.62 1.68 15.00
N ARG A 144 25.86 1.38 16.07
CA ARG A 144 24.67 0.54 16.01
C ARG A 144 23.61 1.15 15.09
N LEU A 145 23.33 2.44 15.26
CA LEU A 145 22.36 3.15 14.43
C LEU A 145 22.73 3.09 12.94
N LEU A 146 24.01 3.29 12.61
CA LEU A 146 24.50 3.20 11.23
C LEU A 146 24.43 1.77 10.68
N ALA A 147 24.66 0.75 11.51
CA ALA A 147 24.51 -0.66 11.14
C ALA A 147 23.04 -1.02 10.83
N ASP A 148 22.09 -0.45 11.58
CA ASP A 148 20.65 -0.67 11.41
C ASP A 148 20.01 0.21 10.31
N ALA A 149 20.81 1.02 9.60
CA ALA A 149 20.32 1.98 8.61
C ALA A 149 19.45 1.32 7.53
N HIS A 150 19.87 0.16 7.00
CA HIS A 150 19.14 -0.54 5.95
C HIS A 150 17.75 -0.99 6.42
N ILE A 151 17.66 -1.56 7.62
CA ILE A 151 16.40 -2.02 8.21
C ILE A 151 15.47 -0.83 8.43
N THR A 152 16.01 0.28 8.94
CA THR A 152 15.25 1.51 9.19
C THR A 152 14.69 2.10 7.88
N GLY A 153 15.52 2.21 6.84
CA GLY A 153 15.10 2.74 5.55
C GLY A 153 14.09 1.85 4.83
N GLU A 154 14.25 0.52 4.86
CA GLU A 154 13.25 -0.39 4.29
C GLU A 154 11.93 -0.37 5.06
N THR A 155 11.98 -0.29 6.39
CA THR A 155 10.77 -0.17 7.22
C THR A 155 10.01 1.11 6.86
N LEU A 156 10.69 2.26 6.75
CA LEU A 156 10.05 3.50 6.34
C LEU A 156 9.47 3.42 4.91
N ASN A 157 10.18 2.78 3.99
CA ASN A 157 9.69 2.57 2.62
C ASN A 157 8.43 1.69 2.58
N GLN A 158 8.35 0.65 3.41
CA GLN A 158 7.16 -0.20 3.56
C GLN A 158 5.99 0.61 4.13
N LEU A 159 6.23 1.45 5.14
CA LEU A 159 5.19 2.33 5.69
C LEU A 159 4.64 3.28 4.61
N TYR A 160 5.50 3.92 3.81
CA TYR A 160 5.05 4.75 2.68
C TYR A 160 4.22 3.96 1.67
N GLN A 161 4.65 2.75 1.32
CA GLN A 161 3.89 1.89 0.40
C GLN A 161 2.52 1.54 0.99
N LEU A 162 2.46 1.18 2.27
CA LEU A 162 1.23 0.85 2.96
C LEU A 162 0.24 2.02 2.96
N ARG A 163 0.72 3.23 3.26
CA ARG A 163 -0.10 4.45 3.17
C ARG A 163 -0.62 4.67 1.75
N ASP A 164 0.29 4.75 0.78
CA ASP A 164 -0.02 5.12 -0.62
C ASP A 164 -0.99 4.13 -1.27
N LEU A 165 -0.89 2.87 -0.89
CA LEU A 165 -1.69 1.79 -1.42
C LEU A 165 -3.03 1.65 -0.67
N ALA A 166 -3.01 1.67 0.67
CA ALA A 166 -4.17 1.24 1.45
C ALA A 166 -4.96 2.38 2.10
N LEU A 167 -4.34 3.54 2.36
CA LEU A 167 -4.96 4.62 3.14
C LEU A 167 -5.32 5.83 2.29
N ILE A 168 -4.67 6.00 1.13
CA ILE A 168 -4.99 7.09 0.22
C ILE A 168 -6.13 6.66 -0.71
N PRO A 169 -7.22 7.44 -0.79
CA PRO A 169 -8.29 7.19 -1.74
C PRO A 169 -7.77 7.15 -3.18
N ALA A 170 -8.24 6.20 -3.98
CA ALA A 170 -7.82 6.04 -5.39
C ALA A 170 -8.11 7.26 -6.29
N SER A 171 -8.96 8.19 -5.84
CA SER A 171 -9.25 9.44 -6.54
C SER A 171 -8.20 10.53 -6.29
N ALA A 172 -7.32 10.38 -5.30
CA ALA A 172 -6.27 11.36 -5.03
C ALA A 172 -5.10 11.15 -6.00
N ASP A 173 -4.76 12.21 -6.74
CA ASP A 173 -3.49 12.24 -7.48
C ASP A 173 -2.35 12.56 -6.52
N LEU A 174 -1.46 11.60 -6.32
CA LEU A 174 -0.35 11.71 -5.38
C LEU A 174 0.82 12.52 -5.93
N ARG A 175 0.92 12.68 -7.27
CA ARG A 175 2.09 13.25 -7.93
C ARG A 175 1.72 14.04 -9.19
N PRO A 176 0.85 15.07 -9.10
CA PRO A 176 0.57 15.93 -10.23
C PRO A 176 1.85 16.65 -10.65
N TYR A 177 2.07 16.78 -11.96
CA TYR A 177 3.27 17.38 -12.54
C TYR A 177 4.59 16.78 -12.05
N SER A 178 4.59 15.51 -11.61
CA SER A 178 5.74 14.81 -10.99
C SER A 178 6.26 15.45 -9.68
N LEU A 179 5.46 16.29 -9.02
CA LEU A 179 5.78 16.84 -7.71
C LEU A 179 5.52 15.79 -6.64
N ASP A 180 6.58 15.15 -6.14
CA ASP A 180 6.47 14.09 -5.12
C ASP A 180 6.58 14.65 -3.70
N VAL A 181 5.45 15.14 -3.17
CA VAL A 181 5.32 15.52 -1.76
C VAL A 181 4.91 14.37 -0.86
N SER A 182 4.79 13.14 -1.39
CA SER A 182 4.34 11.99 -0.61
C SER A 182 5.37 11.55 0.44
N ARG A 183 6.65 11.88 0.22
CA ARG A 183 7.77 11.50 1.12
C ARG A 183 8.59 12.67 1.61
N TRP A 184 8.61 13.76 0.84
CA TRP A 184 9.44 14.93 1.10
C TRP A 184 8.57 16.19 1.21
N ARG A 185 8.74 17.00 2.25
CA ARG A 185 8.03 18.30 2.35
C ARG A 185 8.51 19.29 1.28
N ASN A 186 9.76 19.15 0.85
CA ASN A 186 10.47 20.03 -0.06
C ASN A 186 11.09 19.23 -1.23
N PRO A 187 10.27 18.77 -2.18
CA PRO A 187 10.71 17.88 -3.26
C PRO A 187 11.78 18.50 -4.18
N ASP A 188 11.87 19.83 -4.25
CA ASP A 188 12.87 20.57 -5.03
C ASP A 188 14.31 20.30 -4.56
N LYS A 189 14.52 20.05 -3.25
CA LYS A 189 15.84 19.79 -2.68
C LYS A 189 16.40 18.42 -3.04
N VAL A 190 15.54 17.50 -3.46
CA VAL A 190 15.86 16.08 -3.62
C VAL A 190 15.61 15.55 -5.04
N ALA A 191 15.23 16.41 -5.97
CA ALA A 191 14.90 16.04 -7.36
C ALA A 191 16.04 15.32 -8.13
N HIS A 192 17.28 15.41 -7.64
CA HIS A 192 18.47 14.75 -8.21
C HIS A 192 19.15 13.81 -7.22
N GLY A 193 18.37 13.22 -6.31
CA GLY A 193 18.86 12.22 -5.37
C GLY A 193 19.49 11.03 -6.08
N HIS A 194 20.55 10.49 -5.50
CA HIS A 194 21.24 9.29 -5.99
C HIS A 194 21.12 8.18 -4.96
N GLY A 195 20.77 6.97 -5.40
CA GLY A 195 20.65 5.81 -4.53
C GLY A 195 20.05 4.63 -5.29
N THR A 196 20.53 3.45 -4.97
CA THR A 196 20.05 2.17 -5.50
C THR A 196 19.06 1.49 -4.55
N THR A 197 19.08 1.87 -3.27
CA THR A 197 18.15 1.38 -2.24
C THR A 197 17.33 2.53 -1.66
N ALA A 198 16.19 2.21 -1.02
CA ALA A 198 15.37 3.22 -0.36
C ALA A 198 16.15 3.97 0.75
N THR A 199 16.99 3.23 1.48
CA THR A 199 17.85 3.78 2.53
C THR A 199 18.83 4.81 1.97
N GLU A 200 19.52 4.48 0.87
CA GLU A 200 20.45 5.40 0.22
C GLU A 200 19.76 6.68 -0.25
N LEU A 201 18.58 6.54 -0.87
CA LEU A 201 17.79 7.68 -1.34
C LEU A 201 17.34 8.61 -0.20
N PHE A 202 16.91 8.04 0.93
CA PHE A 202 16.52 8.83 2.10
C PHE A 202 17.71 9.54 2.73
N VAL A 203 18.84 8.85 2.93
CA VAL A 203 20.03 9.46 3.54
C VAL A 203 20.64 10.54 2.63
N ASP A 204 20.73 10.30 1.32
CA ASP A 204 21.20 11.31 0.35
C ASP A 204 20.28 12.54 0.32
N GLY A 205 18.96 12.33 0.29
CA GLY A 205 17.99 13.43 0.28
C GLY A 205 18.05 14.28 1.56
N LEU A 206 18.19 13.65 2.73
CA LEU A 206 18.37 14.35 4.00
C LEU A 206 19.66 15.17 4.04
N ARG A 207 20.78 14.61 3.55
CA ARG A 207 22.07 15.34 3.44
C ARG A 207 22.00 16.56 2.53
N ARG A 208 21.10 16.56 1.54
CA ARG A 208 20.84 17.69 0.63
C ARG A 208 19.89 18.73 1.22
N GLY A 209 19.44 18.56 2.46
CA GLY A 209 18.49 19.44 3.14
C GLY A 209 17.03 19.14 2.82
N GLY A 210 16.73 17.95 2.27
CA GLY A 210 15.37 17.42 2.20
C GLY A 210 14.82 17.16 3.60
N THR A 211 13.50 17.26 3.75
CA THR A 211 12.78 16.98 4.99
C THR A 211 11.81 15.85 4.75
N LEU A 212 12.09 14.68 5.34
CA LEU A 212 11.18 13.54 5.32
C LEU A 212 9.95 13.84 6.18
N TRP A 213 8.83 13.25 5.83
CA TRP A 213 7.60 13.33 6.60
C TRP A 213 6.62 12.24 6.19
N TYR A 214 5.64 11.96 7.04
CA TYR A 214 4.62 10.93 6.80
C TYR A 214 3.22 11.56 6.75
N PRO A 215 2.87 12.28 5.67
CA PRO A 215 1.60 13.00 5.57
C PRO A 215 0.40 12.08 5.49
N SER A 216 -0.75 12.57 5.96
CA SER A 216 -2.07 12.10 5.56
C SER A 216 -2.40 12.55 4.13
N ALA A 217 -3.50 12.04 3.55
CA ALA A 217 -3.94 12.47 2.23
C ALA A 217 -4.26 13.98 2.16
N ASP A 218 -4.86 14.51 3.23
CA ASP A 218 -5.24 15.93 3.31
C ASP A 218 -4.01 16.82 3.50
N GLU A 219 -3.08 16.43 4.38
CA GLU A 219 -1.81 17.14 4.56
C GLU A 219 -0.98 17.17 3.27
N GLN A 220 -0.98 16.05 2.53
CA GLN A 220 -0.30 15.96 1.24
C GLN A 220 -0.93 16.92 0.22
N ALA A 221 -2.27 16.95 0.13
CA ALA A 221 -2.98 17.85 -0.76
C ALA A 221 -2.72 19.33 -0.43
N GLU A 222 -2.69 19.67 0.87
CA GLU A 222 -2.38 21.02 1.34
C GLU A 222 -0.94 21.44 0.99
N ALA A 223 0.05 20.57 1.20
CA ALA A 223 1.44 20.85 0.86
C ALA A 223 1.68 20.96 -0.66
N LEU A 224 0.89 20.24 -1.45
CA LEU A 224 1.00 20.21 -2.90
C LEU A 224 0.38 21.45 -3.59
N ALA A 225 -0.70 21.98 -3.04
CA ALA A 225 -1.45 23.10 -3.60
C ALA A 225 -0.57 24.32 -4.00
N PRO A 226 0.33 24.86 -3.16
CA PRO A 226 1.16 25.99 -3.55
C PRO A 226 2.16 25.66 -4.67
N LEU A 227 2.67 24.43 -4.71
CA LEU A 227 3.63 23.99 -5.74
C LEU A 227 2.96 23.86 -7.11
N VAL A 228 1.76 23.27 -7.15
CA VAL A 228 0.95 23.18 -8.37
C VAL A 228 0.63 24.57 -8.90
N ALA A 229 0.20 25.49 -8.03
CA ALA A 229 -0.10 26.87 -8.42
C ALA A 229 1.12 27.61 -9.01
N GLU A 230 2.34 27.35 -8.54
CA GLU A 230 3.57 27.91 -9.12
C GLU A 230 3.89 27.30 -10.49
N VAL A 231 3.70 25.99 -10.65
CA VAL A 231 3.90 25.29 -11.94
C VAL A 231 2.91 25.83 -12.98
N GLU A 232 1.63 25.96 -12.63
CA GLU A 232 0.59 26.51 -13.49
C GLU A 232 0.88 27.96 -13.87
N ARG A 233 1.25 28.82 -12.90
CA ARG A 233 1.65 30.21 -13.19
C ARG A 233 2.86 30.28 -14.12
N THR A 234 3.82 29.38 -13.98
CA THR A 234 5.01 29.33 -14.84
C THR A 234 4.67 28.83 -16.23
N ALA A 235 3.79 27.83 -16.35
CA ALA A 235 3.29 27.35 -17.64
C ALA A 235 2.50 28.43 -18.37
N GLN A 236 1.63 29.17 -17.66
CA GLN A 236 0.85 30.28 -18.22
C GLN A 236 1.76 31.40 -18.72
N ARG A 237 2.77 31.81 -17.94
CA ARG A 237 3.76 32.81 -18.37
C ARG A 237 4.52 32.38 -19.63
N LYS A 238 4.93 31.11 -19.72
CA LYS A 238 5.59 30.57 -20.92
C LYS A 238 4.65 30.58 -22.12
N HIS A 239 3.40 30.16 -21.93
CA HIS A 239 2.39 30.21 -22.98
C HIS A 239 2.15 31.63 -23.49
N GLU A 240 2.02 32.62 -22.60
CA GLU A 240 1.87 34.02 -22.99
C GLU A 240 3.10 34.58 -23.72
N GLN A 241 4.31 34.14 -23.36
CA GLN A 241 5.53 34.51 -24.07
C GLN A 241 5.60 33.88 -25.48
N ASP A 242 5.29 32.60 -25.59
CA ASP A 242 5.34 31.87 -26.86
C ASP A 242 4.26 32.36 -27.85
N TRP A 243 3.07 32.70 -27.35
CA TRP A 243 1.96 33.22 -28.17
C TRP A 243 2.00 34.74 -28.36
N GLY A 244 2.60 35.50 -27.44
CA GLY A 244 2.82 36.94 -27.57
C GLY A 244 3.88 37.30 -28.61
N VAL A 245 4.90 36.45 -28.81
CA VAL A 245 5.92 36.63 -29.86
C VAL A 245 5.38 36.25 -31.25
N GLY A 246 4.37 35.37 -31.34
CA GLY A 246 3.73 34.96 -32.59
C GLY A 246 2.69 35.94 -33.16
N ALA A 247 2.18 36.88 -32.35
CA ALA A 247 1.14 37.84 -32.77
C ALA A 247 1.67 39.11 -33.44
N ILE A 248 2.98 39.38 -33.39
CA ILE A 248 3.61 40.58 -33.98
C ILE A 248 4.13 40.31 -35.41
N ALA A 249 4.04 39.08 -35.92
CA ALA A 249 4.50 38.71 -37.25
C ALA A 249 3.43 38.04 -38.10
N ARG A 250 2.29 38.72 -38.35
CA ARG A 250 1.44 38.53 -39.54
C ARG A 250 0.78 39.84 -39.94
#